data_AF-A0A7C2LRG6-F1
#
_entry.id   AF-A0A7C2LRG6-F1
#
_cell.length_a   1.000
_cell.length_b   1.000
_cell.length_c   1.000
_cell.angle_alpha   90.00
_cell.angle_beta   90.00
_cell.angle_gamma   90.00
#
_symmetry.space_group_name_H-M   'P 1'
#
loop_
_entity.id
_entity.type
_entity.pdbx_description
1 polymer ?
#
loop_
_entity_poly.entity_id
_entity_poly.type
_entity_poly.pdbx_seq_one_letter_code
_entity_poly.pdbx_strand_id
1 'polypeptide(L)'
;MIARTSPRAALSFPVLTAAALLALSAAACAQDDKAAAREACMADYKKLCTGVMPGAGRVLKCLADNLDKLAPRCREIVIARTRARG
;
A
#
# COMPACT_ATOMS: atom_id res chain seq x y z
N MET A 1 -9.13 19.03 6.23
CA MET A 1 -9.84 20.02 5.40
C MET A 1 -9.51 19.72 3.95
N ILE A 2 -10.35 18.95 3.25
CA ILE A 2 -10.22 18.73 1.80
C ILE A 2 -11.51 19.28 1.20
N ALA A 3 -11.35 20.30 0.38
CA ALA A 3 -12.41 21.18 -0.09
C ALA A 3 -13.48 20.42 -0.88
N ARG A 4 -14.73 20.53 -0.44
CA ARG A 4 -15.94 20.18 -1.21
C ARG A 4 -16.08 21.19 -2.35
N THR A 5 -15.45 20.95 -3.49
CA THR A 5 -15.74 21.69 -4.71
C THR A 5 -16.99 21.07 -5.36
N SER A 6 -18.15 21.66 -5.09
CA SER A 6 -19.39 21.37 -5.80
C SER A 6 -19.46 22.24 -7.05
N PRO A 7 -19.48 21.69 -8.27
CA PRO A 7 -20.01 22.41 -9.40
C PRO A 7 -21.47 22.01 -9.55
N ARG A 8 -22.36 22.93 -9.14
CA ARG A 8 -23.68 23.07 -9.75
C ARG A 8 -23.46 23.35 -11.23
N ALA A 9 -23.42 22.30 -12.05
CA ALA A 9 -23.40 22.41 -13.50
C ALA A 9 -24.49 21.50 -14.04
N ALA A 10 -25.47 22.12 -14.69
CA ALA A 10 -26.60 21.54 -15.38
C ALA A 10 -26.26 20.20 -16.04
N LEU A 11 -26.84 19.12 -15.50
CA LEU A 11 -26.65 17.77 -15.97
C LEU A 11 -27.54 17.52 -17.20
N SER A 12 -27.03 17.89 -18.38
CA SER A 12 -27.44 17.22 -19.61
C SER A 12 -26.87 15.80 -19.58
N PHE A 13 -27.71 14.82 -19.91
CA PHE A 13 -27.47 13.38 -19.74
C PHE A 13 -26.21 12.75 -20.39
N PRO A 14 -25.50 13.29 -21.42
CA PRO A 14 -24.37 12.57 -22.00
C PRO A 14 -23.03 12.78 -21.28
N VAL A 15 -22.95 13.75 -20.35
CA VAL A 15 -21.68 14.05 -19.64
C VAL A 15 -21.42 13.05 -18.51
N LEU A 16 -22.48 12.46 -17.94
CA LEU A 16 -22.40 11.53 -16.81
C LEU A 16 -21.73 10.19 -17.19
N THR A 17 -21.91 9.73 -18.43
CA THR A 17 -21.34 8.47 -18.92
C THR A 17 -19.85 8.61 -19.26
N ALA A 18 -19.43 9.74 -19.84
CA ALA A 18 -18.03 10.01 -20.18
C ALA A 18 -17.13 10.19 -18.95
N ALA A 19 -17.64 10.86 -17.90
CA ALA A 19 -16.88 11.05 -16.66
C ALA A 19 -16.68 9.73 -15.88
N ALA A 20 -17.66 8.82 -15.92
CA ALA A 20 -17.53 7.50 -15.31
C ALA A 20 -16.46 6.63 -16.00
N LEU A 21 -16.33 6.74 -17.32
CA LEU A 21 -15.29 6.05 -18.10
C LEU A 21 -13.87 6.58 -17.79
N LEU A 22 -13.70 7.88 -17.56
CA LEU A 22 -12.39 8.46 -17.19
C LEU A 22 -12.00 8.19 -15.73
N ALA A 23 -12.95 8.03 -14.81
CA ALA A 23 -12.64 7.76 -13.40
C ALA A 23 -12.15 6.32 -13.15
N LEU A 24 -12.54 5.37 -14.00
CA LEU A 24 -12.17 3.96 -13.86
C LEU A 24 -10.68 3.68 -14.17
N SER A 25 -10.04 4.52 -14.99
CA SER A 25 -8.65 4.35 -15.41
C SER A 25 -7.61 4.85 -14.41
N ALA A 26 -7.99 5.66 -13.41
CA ALA A 26 -7.06 6.27 -12.46
C ALA A 26 -6.72 5.39 -11.23
N ALA A 27 -7.41 4.26 -11.03
CA ALA A 27 -7.21 3.37 -9.88
C ALA A 27 -6.09 2.32 -10.06
N ALA A 28 -5.43 2.28 -11.22
CA ALA A 28 -4.51 1.19 -11.58
C ALA A 28 -3.06 1.34 -11.06
N CYS A 29 -2.63 2.49 -10.54
CA CYS A 29 -1.21 2.80 -10.30
C CYS A 29 -0.71 2.63 -8.85
N ALA A 30 -1.29 1.74 -8.03
CA ALA A 30 -0.89 1.58 -6.62
C ALA A 30 -0.22 0.23 -6.28
N GLN A 31 0.22 -0.56 -7.27
CA GLN A 31 0.64 -1.96 -7.05
C GLN A 31 2.16 -2.17 -6.96
N ASP A 32 3.00 -1.25 -7.43
CA ASP A 32 4.46 -1.47 -7.55
C ASP A 32 5.19 -1.53 -6.19
N ASP A 33 4.73 -0.78 -5.19
CA ASP A 33 5.41 -0.67 -3.89
C ASP A 33 5.40 -1.97 -3.06
N LYS A 34 4.51 -2.93 -3.37
CA LYS A 34 4.37 -4.18 -2.62
C LYS A 34 5.37 -5.23 -3.04
N ALA A 35 5.67 -5.36 -4.32
CA ALA A 35 6.62 -6.33 -4.83
C ALA A 35 8.03 -5.98 -4.37
N ALA A 36 8.44 -4.72 -4.57
CA ALA A 36 9.74 -4.21 -4.12
C ALA A 36 9.93 -4.34 -2.61
N ALA A 37 8.89 -4.02 -1.82
CA ALA A 37 8.92 -4.20 -0.36
C ALA A 37 9.12 -5.66 0.05
N ARG A 38 8.47 -6.60 -0.65
CA ARG A 38 8.61 -8.03 -0.37
C ARG A 38 10.02 -8.52 -0.67
N GLU A 39 10.57 -8.11 -1.80
CA GLU A 39 11.91 -8.50 -2.24
C GLU A 39 12.98 -8.00 -1.27
N ALA A 40 12.92 -6.72 -0.90
CA ALA A 40 13.87 -6.11 0.05
C ALA A 40 13.87 -6.80 1.43
N CYS A 41 12.73 -7.35 1.86
CA CYS A 41 12.58 -8.03 3.14
C CYS A 41 12.72 -9.57 3.06
N MET A 42 12.95 -10.13 1.88
CA MET A 42 12.81 -11.58 1.66
C MET A 42 13.90 -12.39 2.38
N ALA A 43 15.13 -11.86 2.42
CA ALA A 43 16.24 -12.47 3.15
C ALA A 43 16.01 -12.43 4.67
N ASP A 44 15.57 -11.28 5.20
CA ASP A 44 15.25 -11.14 6.62
C ASP A 44 14.08 -12.04 7.04
N TYR A 45 13.03 -12.11 6.20
CA TYR A 45 11.92 -13.03 6.42
C TYR A 45 12.37 -14.49 6.50
N LYS A 46 13.23 -14.94 5.57
CA LYS A 46 13.80 -16.29 5.56
C LYS A 46 14.68 -16.59 6.78
N LYS A 47 15.30 -15.57 7.38
CA LYS A 47 16.19 -15.76 8.52
C LYS A 47 15.46 -15.69 9.87
N LEU A 48 14.45 -14.81 9.98
CA LEU A 48 13.85 -14.41 11.26
C LEU A 48 12.40 -14.87 11.41
N CYS A 49 11.68 -15.06 10.31
CA CYS A 49 10.23 -15.27 10.29
C CYS A 49 9.84 -16.54 9.51
N THR A 50 10.75 -17.52 9.44
CA THR A 50 10.47 -18.83 8.84
C THR A 50 9.29 -19.49 9.55
N GLY A 51 8.28 -19.91 8.76
CA GLY A 51 7.04 -20.49 9.28
C GLY A 51 5.90 -19.50 9.51
N VAL A 52 6.13 -18.19 9.37
CA VAL A 52 5.04 -17.21 9.44
C VAL A 52 4.19 -17.27 8.18
N MET A 53 2.95 -17.75 8.31
CA MET A 53 2.06 -17.88 7.17
C MET A 53 1.73 -16.49 6.58
N PRO A 54 1.96 -16.26 5.27
CA PRO A 54 1.70 -14.97 4.64
C PRO A 54 0.21 -14.59 4.69
N GLY A 55 -0.07 -13.29 4.59
CA GLY A 55 -1.43 -12.75 4.69
C GLY A 55 -1.73 -12.07 6.04
N ALA A 56 -2.84 -11.31 6.06
CA ALA A 56 -3.34 -10.57 7.24
C ALA A 56 -2.30 -9.69 7.97
N GLY A 57 -1.19 -9.31 7.31
CA GLY A 57 -0.12 -8.54 7.93
C GLY A 57 0.77 -9.32 8.91
N ARG A 58 0.62 -10.64 9.05
CA ARG A 58 1.43 -11.44 10.00
C ARG A 58 2.94 -11.34 9.75
N VAL A 59 3.34 -11.37 8.49
CA VAL A 59 4.75 -11.20 8.10
C VAL A 59 5.28 -9.83 8.50
N LEU A 60 4.49 -8.77 8.27
CA LEU A 60 4.88 -7.42 8.66
C LEU A 60 5.02 -7.31 10.19
N LYS A 61 4.13 -7.96 10.95
CA LYS A 61 4.22 -8.00 12.41
C LYS A 61 5.49 -8.73 12.87
N CYS A 62 5.79 -9.91 12.33
CA CYS A 62 7.02 -10.62 12.69
C CYS A 62 8.28 -9.80 12.38
N LEU A 63 8.32 -9.16 11.20
CA LEU A 63 9.43 -8.28 10.84
C LEU A 63 9.52 -7.07 11.79
N ALA A 64 8.37 -6.47 12.18
CA ALA A 64 8.33 -5.37 13.14
C ALA A 64 8.78 -5.79 14.55
N ASP A 65 8.44 -7.00 14.99
CA ASP A 65 8.88 -7.55 16.28
C ASP A 65 10.40 -7.84 16.28
N ASN A 66 11.03 -7.95 15.11
CA ASN A 66 12.47 -8.17 14.92
C ASN A 66 13.18 -6.96 14.30
N LEU A 67 12.62 -5.76 14.44
CA LEU A 67 13.08 -4.53 13.76
C LEU A 67 14.59 -4.30 13.85
N ASP A 68 15.18 -4.60 15.01
CA ASP A 68 16.59 -4.41 15.30
C ASP A 68 17.54 -5.36 14.56
N LYS A 69 17.02 -6.49 14.10
CA LYS A 69 17.76 -7.56 13.41
C LYS A 69 17.63 -7.49 11.89
N LEU A 70 16.76 -6.61 11.37
CA LEU A 70 16.53 -6.44 9.93
C LEU A 70 17.68 -5.73 9.23
N ALA A 71 17.90 -6.06 7.96
CA ALA A 71 18.74 -5.26 7.08
C ALA A 71 18.22 -3.81 6.98
N PRO A 72 19.09 -2.80 6.78
CA PRO A 72 18.70 -1.40 6.76
C PRO A 72 17.53 -1.10 5.81
N ARG A 73 17.56 -1.68 4.60
CA ARG A 73 16.50 -1.52 3.61
C ARG A 73 15.15 -2.08 4.05
N CYS A 74 15.11 -3.30 4.58
CA CYS A 74 13.86 -3.87 5.06
C CYS A 74 13.32 -3.10 6.28
N ARG A 75 14.22 -2.62 7.15
CA ARG A 75 13.86 -1.83 8.32
C ARG A 75 13.12 -0.54 7.95
N GLU A 76 13.64 0.22 7.01
CA GLU A 76 13.00 1.44 6.48
C GLU A 76 11.58 1.15 5.98
N ILE A 77 11.43 0.06 5.22
CA ILE A 77 10.13 -0.38 4.68
C ILE A 77 9.16 -0.74 5.80
N VAL A 78 9.62 -1.50 6.81
CA VAL A 78 8.77 -1.91 7.93
C VAL A 78 8.32 -0.69 8.72
N ILE A 79 9.21 0.27 9.01
CA ILE A 79 8.88 1.53 9.68
C ILE A 79 7.86 2.34 8.86
N ALA A 80 8.06 2.47 7.55
CA ALA A 80 7.13 3.18 6.69
C ALA A 80 5.73 2.53 6.71
N ARG A 81 5.68 1.19 6.68
CA ARG A 81 4.41 0.44 6.64
C ARG A 81 3.69 0.32 7.98
N THR A 82 4.40 0.31 9.10
CA THR A 82 3.77 0.31 10.43
C THR A 82 3.15 1.67 10.74
N ARG A 83 3.78 2.78 10.30
CA ARG A 83 3.22 4.14 10.41
C ARG A 83 1.96 4.34 9.58
N ALA A 84 1.91 3.78 8.37
CA ALA A 84 0.72 3.87 7.50
C ALA A 84 -0.50 3.08 8.02
N ARG A 85 -0.34 2.31 9.10
CA ARG A 85 -1.41 1.51 9.75
C ARG A 85 -1.83 2.05 11.12
N GLY A 86 -1.15 3.07 11.64
CA GLY A 86 -1.44 3.69 12.93
C GLY A 86 -2.35 4.90 12.81
#